data_AF-A0A6A6YSG5-F1
#
_entry.id   AF-A0A6A6YSG5-F1
#
_cell.length_a   1.000
_cell.length_b   1.000
_cell.length_c   1.000
_cell.angle_alpha   90.00
_cell.angle_beta   90.00
_cell.angle_gamma   90.00
#
_symmetry.space_group_name_H-M   'P 1'
#
loop_
_entity.id
_entity.type
_entity.pdbx_description
1 polymer ?
#
loop_
_entity_poly.entity_id
_entity_poly.type
_entity_poly.pdbx_seq_one_letter_code
_entity_poly.pdbx_strand_id
1 'polypeptide(L)'
;MSGFPSLQPAFTVRLQATVPYDVGNVATGGGLQITPIVTGSIKSEPGFEPAIDGEVVYGSDYVRPEPGQTHARINVNAAIKNVDGALLSYSYTGVVGFTEQFIKILLHSPDATTTDYGDAFSQIKIETGAEHLKALEHSLFVGSAHFVIEEGKPMIIETKVSKIVG
;
A
#
# COMPACT_ATOMS: atom_id res chain seq x y z
N MET A 1 -25.60 21.00 4.79
CA MET A 1 -24.51 20.01 4.71
C MET A 1 -24.53 19.42 3.31
N SER A 2 -23.37 19.27 2.68
CA SER A 2 -23.22 18.86 1.28
C SER A 2 -23.34 17.34 1.05
N GLY A 3 -23.45 16.53 2.10
CA GLY A 3 -23.67 15.08 2.01
C GLY A 3 -22.46 14.27 1.55
N PHE A 4 -21.28 14.88 1.42
CA PHE A 4 -20.06 14.18 1.06
C PHE A 4 -19.47 13.42 2.26
N PRO A 5 -18.92 12.21 2.05
CA PRO A 5 -18.18 11.52 3.08
C PRO A 5 -16.92 12.31 3.49
N SER A 6 -16.48 12.08 4.72
CA SER A 6 -15.23 12.60 5.28
C SER A 6 -14.26 11.45 5.56
N LEU A 7 -13.01 11.79 5.89
CA LEU A 7 -11.94 10.82 6.18
C LEU A 7 -11.49 10.96 7.63
N GLN A 8 -11.42 9.83 8.34
CA GLN A 8 -10.80 9.71 9.65
C GLN A 8 -9.45 9.00 9.51
N PRO A 9 -8.32 9.57 9.99
CA PRO A 9 -7.04 8.87 10.04
C PRO A 9 -7.18 7.54 10.78
N ALA A 10 -6.65 6.46 10.20
CA ALA A 10 -6.83 5.11 10.73
C ALA A 10 -5.51 4.45 11.11
N PHE A 11 -4.61 4.25 10.15
CA PHE A 11 -3.31 3.62 10.38
C PHE A 11 -2.30 4.03 9.31
N THR A 12 -1.02 3.88 9.65
CA THR A 12 0.10 3.98 8.70
C THR A 12 0.60 2.58 8.38
N VAL A 13 0.82 2.31 7.10
CA VAL A 13 1.46 1.07 6.62
C VAL A 13 2.81 1.42 6.02
N ARG A 14 3.86 0.69 6.40
CA ARG A 14 5.20 0.80 5.79
C ARG A 14 5.57 -0.56 5.21
N LEU A 15 5.73 -0.64 3.89
CA LEU A 15 6.05 -1.88 3.18
C LEU A 15 7.46 -1.81 2.61
N GLN A 16 8.19 -2.92 2.70
CA GLN A 16 9.45 -3.10 2.00
C GLN A 16 9.27 -4.14 0.91
N ALA A 17 9.48 -3.70 -0.32
CA ALA A 17 9.45 -4.52 -1.52
C ALA A 17 10.86 -4.96 -1.93
N THR A 18 10.94 -6.03 -2.72
CA THR A 18 12.17 -6.43 -3.42
C THR A 18 12.09 -6.18 -4.91
N VAL A 19 13.15 -6.53 -5.64
CA VAL A 19 13.19 -6.47 -7.10
C VAL A 19 11.97 -7.20 -7.69
N PRO A 20 11.21 -6.56 -8.60
CA PRO A 20 10.07 -7.20 -9.26
C PRO A 20 10.49 -8.36 -10.16
N TYR A 21 9.65 -9.38 -10.22
CA TYR A 21 9.70 -10.38 -11.28
C TYR A 21 8.94 -9.85 -12.50
N ASP A 22 9.64 -9.72 -13.63
CA ASP A 22 9.00 -9.35 -14.89
C ASP A 22 8.34 -10.58 -15.52
N VAL A 23 7.00 -10.57 -15.58
CA VAL A 23 6.21 -11.61 -16.25
C VAL A 23 6.11 -11.31 -17.76
N GLY A 24 6.36 -10.07 -18.17
CA GLY A 24 6.21 -9.61 -19.54
C GLY A 24 4.74 -9.40 -19.93
N ASN A 25 4.49 -9.38 -21.24
CA ASN A 25 3.15 -9.15 -21.78
C ASN A 25 2.26 -10.39 -21.61
N VAL A 26 1.06 -10.20 -21.05
CA VAL A 26 0.08 -11.27 -20.83
C VAL A 26 -1.04 -11.26 -21.87
N ALA A 27 -1.73 -12.40 -22.04
CA ALA A 27 -2.78 -12.56 -23.06
C ALA A 27 -3.96 -11.59 -22.92
N THR A 28 -4.24 -11.13 -21.70
CA THR A 28 -5.28 -10.11 -21.43
C THR A 28 -4.84 -8.69 -21.79
N GLY A 29 -3.59 -8.51 -22.25
CA GLY A 29 -3.00 -7.23 -22.62
C GLY A 29 -2.11 -6.63 -21.52
N GLY A 30 -1.11 -5.87 -21.98
CA GLY A 30 -0.19 -5.11 -21.13
C GLY A 30 0.88 -5.95 -20.42
N GLY A 31 1.87 -5.25 -19.88
CA GLY A 31 2.91 -5.85 -19.04
C GLY A 31 2.36 -6.21 -17.66
N LEU A 32 2.93 -7.27 -17.08
CA LEU A 32 2.71 -7.65 -15.69
C LEU A 32 4.06 -7.77 -14.98
N GLN A 33 4.17 -7.12 -13.83
CA GLN A 33 5.27 -7.32 -12.90
C GLN A 33 4.70 -7.81 -11.57
N ILE A 34 5.41 -8.71 -10.90
CA ILE A 34 5.07 -9.18 -9.56
C ILE A 34 6.17 -8.73 -8.61
N THR A 35 5.84 -7.81 -7.71
CA THR A 35 6.76 -7.24 -6.74
C THR A 35 6.55 -7.90 -5.38
N PRO A 36 7.47 -8.73 -4.88
CA PRO A 36 7.35 -9.32 -3.55
C PRO A 36 7.45 -8.25 -2.47
N ILE A 37 6.60 -8.36 -1.45
CA ILE A 37 6.64 -7.57 -0.22
C ILE A 37 7.12 -8.50 0.88
N VAL A 38 8.34 -8.25 1.36
CA VAL A 38 9.06 -9.21 2.22
C VAL A 38 8.94 -8.89 3.70
N THR A 39 8.69 -7.63 4.03
CA THR A 39 8.47 -7.19 5.41
C THR A 39 7.77 -5.83 5.41
N GLY A 40 7.42 -5.36 6.59
CA GLY A 40 6.72 -4.11 6.79
C GLY A 40 6.00 -4.07 8.13
N SER A 41 5.33 -2.96 8.37
CA SER A 41 4.52 -2.75 9.56
C SER A 41 3.21 -2.05 9.25
N ILE A 42 2.24 -2.26 10.13
CA ILE A 42 1.00 -1.50 10.20
C ILE A 42 0.85 -0.96 11.61
N LYS A 43 0.47 0.30 11.75
CA LYS A 43 0.28 0.92 13.06
C LYS A 43 -0.87 1.91 13.05
N SER A 44 -1.82 1.74 13.96
CA SER A 44 -2.92 2.67 14.15
C SER A 44 -2.46 4.09 14.48
N GLU A 45 -3.16 5.05 13.90
CA GLU A 45 -3.06 6.45 14.28
C GLU A 45 -3.71 6.65 15.66
N PRO A 46 -3.26 7.65 16.45
CA PRO A 46 -3.84 7.91 17.76
C PRO A 46 -5.35 8.13 17.70
N GLY A 47 -6.10 7.36 18.50
CA GLY A 47 -7.56 7.49 18.63
C GLY A 47 -8.39 6.72 17.59
N PHE A 48 -7.76 5.92 16.72
CA PHE A 48 -8.48 5.00 15.83
C PHE A 48 -8.75 3.66 16.53
N GLU A 49 -9.98 3.14 16.41
CA GLU A 49 -10.39 1.84 16.95
C GLU A 49 -11.19 1.02 15.93
N PRO A 50 -11.06 -0.33 15.93
CA PRO A 50 -10.14 -1.10 16.76
C PRO A 50 -8.68 -0.91 16.32
N ALA A 51 -7.78 -0.72 17.29
CA ALA A 51 -6.38 -0.50 17.01
C ALA A 51 -5.69 -1.77 16.46
N ILE A 52 -4.80 -1.57 15.49
CA ILE A 52 -3.92 -2.58 14.93
C ILE A 52 -2.46 -2.13 15.05
N ASP A 53 -1.61 -3.02 15.50
CA ASP A 53 -0.16 -2.85 15.55
C ASP A 53 0.43 -4.20 15.18
N GLY A 54 1.11 -4.28 14.04
CA GLY A 54 1.49 -5.57 13.48
C GLY A 54 2.56 -5.49 12.43
N GLU A 55 3.05 -6.68 12.07
CA GLU A 55 4.10 -6.87 11.09
C GLU A 55 3.57 -7.59 9.86
N VAL A 56 4.07 -7.19 8.70
CA VAL A 56 3.80 -7.90 7.44
C VAL A 56 4.61 -9.18 7.42
N VAL A 57 3.93 -10.32 7.31
CA VAL A 57 4.55 -11.64 7.22
C VAL A 57 5.10 -11.86 5.81
N TYR A 58 4.26 -11.66 4.81
CA TYR A 58 4.61 -11.67 3.40
C TYR A 58 3.49 -11.05 2.57
N GLY A 59 3.81 -10.59 1.36
CA GLY A 59 2.82 -10.15 0.39
C GLY A 59 3.39 -10.04 -1.02
N SER A 60 2.56 -9.58 -1.94
CA SER A 60 2.96 -9.32 -3.32
C SER A 60 2.09 -8.24 -3.93
N ASP A 61 2.68 -7.41 -4.79
CA ASP A 61 2.00 -6.45 -5.64
C ASP A 61 2.03 -6.91 -7.10
N TYR A 62 0.87 -7.00 -7.73
CA TYR A 62 0.71 -7.27 -9.15
C TYR A 62 0.57 -5.94 -9.87
N VAL A 63 1.71 -5.45 -10.38
CA VAL A 63 1.84 -4.14 -11.02
C VAL A 63 1.58 -4.26 -12.51
N ARG A 64 0.74 -3.37 -13.04
CA ARG A 64 0.40 -3.26 -14.45
C ARG A 64 0.65 -1.83 -14.93
N PRO A 65 1.84 -1.53 -15.50
CA PRO A 65 2.10 -0.26 -16.15
C PRO A 65 1.12 -0.05 -17.32
N GLU A 66 0.55 1.15 -17.43
CA GLU A 66 -0.31 1.51 -18.56
C GLU A 66 0.54 1.75 -19.83
N PRO A 67 -0.01 1.59 -21.05
CA PRO A 67 0.76 1.69 -22.30
C PRO A 67 1.55 3.00 -22.51
N GLY A 68 1.10 4.10 -21.90
CA GLY A 68 1.80 5.40 -21.92
C GLY A 68 2.85 5.59 -20.82
N GLN A 69 2.99 4.61 -19.92
CA GLN A 69 3.88 4.66 -18.74
C GLN A 69 3.71 5.95 -17.93
N THR A 70 2.50 6.50 -17.88
CA THR A 70 2.16 7.63 -17.03
C THR A 70 1.65 7.17 -15.68
N HIS A 71 1.08 5.96 -15.63
CA HIS A 71 0.56 5.35 -14.42
C HIS A 71 0.77 3.84 -14.44
N ALA A 72 0.64 3.23 -13.27
CA ALA A 72 0.42 1.79 -13.12
C ALA A 72 -0.83 1.52 -12.29
N ARG A 73 -1.47 0.38 -12.56
CA ARG A 73 -2.47 -0.22 -11.68
C ARG A 73 -1.80 -1.26 -10.79
N ILE A 74 -2.08 -1.19 -9.51
CA ILE A 74 -1.50 -2.08 -8.50
C ILE A 74 -2.58 -2.93 -7.85
N ASN A 75 -2.22 -4.14 -7.45
CA ASN A 75 -3.10 -5.08 -6.76
C ASN A 75 -2.26 -5.86 -5.77
N VAL A 76 -2.40 -5.50 -4.50
CA VAL A 76 -1.63 -6.03 -3.40
C VAL A 76 -2.46 -6.97 -2.57
N ASN A 77 -1.83 -8.07 -2.18
CA ASN A 77 -2.30 -8.96 -1.13
C ASN A 77 -1.14 -9.25 -0.19
N ALA A 78 -1.36 -9.07 1.12
CA ALA A 78 -0.39 -9.30 2.16
C ALA A 78 -1.06 -9.93 3.39
N ALA A 79 -0.32 -10.78 4.08
CA ALA A 79 -0.67 -11.28 5.40
C ALA A 79 0.01 -10.41 6.47
N ILE A 80 -0.78 -9.95 7.44
CA ILE A 80 -0.32 -9.20 8.60
C ILE A 80 -0.54 -10.04 9.85
N LYS A 81 0.45 -10.04 10.75
CA LYS A 81 0.34 -10.58 12.09
C LYS A 81 0.31 -9.43 13.10
N ASN A 82 -0.82 -9.26 13.77
CA ASN A 82 -1.00 -8.29 14.84
C ASN A 82 -0.22 -8.71 16.09
N VAL A 83 0.06 -7.77 16.99
CA VAL A 83 0.83 -7.99 18.24
C VAL A 83 0.21 -9.06 19.15
N ASP A 84 -1.11 -9.24 19.11
CA ASP A 84 -1.83 -10.28 19.87
C ASP A 84 -1.82 -11.65 19.19
N GLY A 85 -1.21 -11.76 18.01
CA GLY A 85 -1.12 -12.96 17.20
C GLY A 85 -2.25 -13.15 16.20
N ALA A 86 -3.27 -12.28 16.17
CA ALA A 86 -4.31 -12.33 15.16
C ALA A 86 -3.73 -12.13 13.75
N LEU A 87 -4.28 -12.86 12.77
CA LEU A 87 -3.92 -12.71 11.37
C LEU A 87 -4.95 -11.84 10.65
N LEU A 88 -4.45 -10.93 9.79
CA LEU A 88 -5.25 -10.12 8.91
C LEU A 88 -4.81 -10.35 7.46
N SER A 89 -5.78 -10.57 6.59
CA SER A 89 -5.60 -10.39 5.15
C SER A 89 -5.74 -8.89 4.87
N TYR A 90 -4.66 -8.30 4.35
CA TYR A 90 -4.60 -6.92 3.92
C TYR A 90 -4.46 -6.90 2.41
N SER A 91 -5.49 -6.40 1.73
CA SER A 91 -5.49 -6.32 0.27
C SER A 91 -5.88 -4.92 -0.18
N TYR A 92 -5.33 -4.50 -1.31
CA TYR A 92 -5.74 -3.24 -1.91
C TYR A 92 -5.52 -3.23 -3.42
N THR A 93 -6.33 -2.44 -4.10
CA THR A 93 -6.05 -2.03 -5.48
C THR A 93 -5.80 -0.54 -5.51
N GLY A 94 -4.99 -0.08 -6.45
CA GLY A 94 -4.64 1.33 -6.52
C GLY A 94 -4.16 1.79 -7.88
N VAL A 95 -3.80 3.07 -7.91
CA VAL A 95 -3.14 3.73 -9.03
C VAL A 95 -1.90 4.44 -8.51
N VAL A 96 -0.82 4.37 -9.28
CA VAL A 96 0.44 5.06 -9.02
C VAL A 96 0.79 5.88 -10.26
N GLY A 97 0.99 7.18 -10.10
CA GLY A 97 1.49 8.08 -11.13
C GLY A 97 3.01 7.98 -11.26
N PHE A 98 3.50 8.00 -12.50
CA PHE A 98 4.92 7.94 -12.80
C PHE A 98 5.50 9.34 -12.86
N THR A 99 5.78 9.90 -11.68
CA THR A 99 6.48 11.17 -11.54
C THR A 99 7.96 11.01 -11.89
N GLU A 100 8.64 12.12 -12.19
CA GLU A 100 10.08 12.11 -12.46
C GLU A 100 10.86 11.48 -11.29
N GLN A 101 10.50 11.81 -10.05
CA GLN A 101 11.16 11.24 -8.87
C GLN A 101 10.86 9.75 -8.70
N PHE A 102 9.62 9.32 -8.96
CA PHE A 102 9.33 7.89 -8.93
C PHE A 102 10.12 7.11 -9.99
N ILE A 103 10.27 7.66 -11.19
CA ILE A 103 11.11 7.05 -12.23
C ILE A 103 12.58 6.96 -11.78
N LYS A 104 13.14 8.01 -11.16
CA LYS A 104 14.49 7.98 -10.60
C LYS A 104 14.66 6.88 -9.55
N ILE A 105 13.65 6.69 -8.70
CA ILE A 105 13.62 5.59 -7.71
C ILE A 105 13.64 4.22 -8.41
N LEU A 106 12.76 4.00 -9.40
CA LEU A 106 12.71 2.73 -10.15
C LEU A 106 14.04 2.41 -10.85
N LEU A 107 14.72 3.44 -11.36
CA LEU A 107 16.02 3.33 -12.02
C LEU A 107 17.22 3.28 -11.06
N HIS A 108 16.99 3.28 -9.74
CA HIS A 108 18.03 3.30 -8.71
C HIS A 108 19.04 4.45 -8.89
N SER A 109 18.53 5.63 -9.31
CA SER A 109 19.36 6.81 -9.48
C SER A 109 19.94 7.28 -8.13
N PRO A 110 21.22 7.71 -8.09
CA PRO A 110 21.79 8.31 -6.87
C PRO A 110 21.09 9.63 -6.48
N ASP A 111 20.39 10.27 -7.41
CA ASP A 111 19.64 11.51 -7.19
C ASP A 111 18.18 11.24 -6.76
N ALA A 112 17.80 9.98 -6.53
CA ALA A 112 16.47 9.63 -6.06
C ALA A 112 16.26 10.11 -4.62
N THR A 113 15.15 10.80 -4.37
CA THR A 113 14.75 11.28 -3.04
C THR A 113 13.36 10.80 -2.70
N THR A 114 12.98 10.93 -1.42
CA THR A 114 11.60 10.71 -0.98
C THR A 114 10.62 11.50 -1.85
N THR A 115 9.54 10.86 -2.28
CA THR A 115 8.46 11.52 -3.03
C THR A 115 7.49 12.20 -2.08
N ASP A 116 6.77 13.22 -2.55
CA ASP A 116 5.60 13.72 -1.83
C ASP A 116 4.43 12.72 -1.93
N TYR A 117 3.43 12.92 -1.08
CA TYR A 117 2.12 12.29 -1.23
C TYR A 117 1.33 12.95 -2.37
N GLY A 118 0.40 12.21 -2.97
CA GLY A 118 -0.56 12.76 -3.93
C GLY A 118 -0.57 12.10 -5.31
N ASP A 119 0.38 11.20 -5.59
CA ASP A 119 0.46 10.49 -6.87
C ASP A 119 0.15 8.99 -6.73
N ALA A 120 -0.05 8.47 -5.53
CA ALA A 120 -0.37 7.07 -5.29
C ALA A 120 -1.56 6.93 -4.34
N PHE A 121 -2.63 6.31 -4.83
CA PHE A 121 -3.87 6.12 -4.08
C PHE A 121 -4.35 4.68 -4.14
N SER A 122 -4.92 4.21 -3.03
CA SER A 122 -5.43 2.83 -2.91
C SER A 122 -6.79 2.78 -2.23
N GLN A 123 -7.56 1.74 -2.58
CA GLN A 123 -8.73 1.29 -1.83
C GLN A 123 -8.37 0.01 -1.10
N ILE A 124 -8.55 -0.01 0.21
CA ILE A 124 -8.00 -1.04 1.09
C ILE A 124 -9.13 -1.87 1.71
N LYS A 125 -8.91 -3.17 1.78
CA LYS A 125 -9.78 -4.14 2.45
C LYS A 125 -8.98 -4.92 3.49
N ILE A 126 -9.59 -5.09 4.66
CA ILE A 126 -9.08 -5.92 5.76
C ILE A 126 -10.07 -7.05 6.00
N GLU A 127 -9.56 -8.27 6.18
CA GLU A 127 -10.33 -9.46 6.58
C GLU A 127 -9.59 -10.22 7.67
N THR A 128 -10.30 -10.75 8.66
CA THR A 128 -9.69 -11.44 9.81
C THR A 128 -10.61 -12.46 10.47
N GLY A 129 -10.05 -13.48 11.09
CA GLY A 129 -10.82 -14.39 11.96
C GLY A 129 -11.09 -13.83 13.36
N ALA A 130 -10.44 -12.74 13.75
CA ALA A 130 -10.48 -12.22 15.11
C ALA A 130 -11.72 -11.35 15.38
N GLU A 131 -12.57 -11.77 16.32
CA GLU A 131 -13.84 -11.10 16.61
C GLU A 131 -13.66 -9.63 17.06
N HIS A 132 -12.64 -9.35 17.88
CA HIS A 132 -12.37 -8.00 18.38
C HIS A 132 -11.88 -7.03 17.29
N LEU A 133 -11.46 -7.53 16.13
CA LEU A 133 -11.05 -6.73 14.96
C LEU A 133 -12.12 -6.72 13.86
N LYS A 134 -13.25 -7.41 14.06
CA LYS A 134 -14.27 -7.65 13.02
C LYS A 134 -14.86 -6.35 12.44
N ALA A 135 -14.90 -5.29 13.24
CA ALA A 135 -15.36 -3.97 12.81
C ALA A 135 -14.54 -3.36 11.65
N LEU A 136 -13.29 -3.82 11.43
CA LEU A 136 -12.46 -3.41 10.29
C LEU A 136 -13.05 -3.91 8.96
N GLU A 137 -13.68 -5.09 8.93
CA GLU A 137 -14.26 -5.67 7.70
C GLU A 137 -15.49 -4.90 7.20
N HIS A 138 -16.15 -4.17 8.11
CA HIS A 138 -17.32 -3.34 7.80
C HIS A 138 -16.95 -1.88 7.51
N SER A 139 -15.66 -1.55 7.48
CA SER A 139 -15.15 -0.22 7.21
C SER A 139 -14.61 -0.14 5.78
N LEU A 140 -14.76 1.03 5.15
CA LEU A 140 -14.12 1.33 3.86
C LEU A 140 -12.90 2.21 4.11
N PHE A 141 -11.78 1.86 3.47
CA PHE A 141 -10.51 2.55 3.66
C PHE A 141 -9.92 3.02 2.33
N VAL A 142 -9.29 4.19 2.38
CA VAL A 142 -8.50 4.74 1.29
C VAL A 142 -7.11 5.10 1.78
N GLY A 143 -6.10 4.84 0.95
CA GLY A 143 -4.70 5.14 1.22
C GLY A 143 -4.16 6.23 0.31
N SER A 144 -3.26 7.04 0.85
CA SER A 144 -2.35 7.91 0.07
C SER A 144 -0.93 7.47 0.39
N ALA A 145 -0.14 7.14 -0.64
CA ALA A 145 1.19 6.60 -0.48
C ALA A 145 2.28 7.54 -1.02
N HIS A 146 3.47 7.39 -0.48
CA HIS A 146 4.72 7.97 -0.98
C HIS A 146 5.88 6.99 -0.78
N PHE A 147 6.98 7.24 -1.48
CA PHE A 147 8.16 6.38 -1.45
C PHE A 147 9.26 7.08 -0.64
N VAL A 148 9.65 6.48 0.47
CA VAL A 148 10.68 7.01 1.37
C VAL A 148 12.03 6.45 0.97
N ILE A 149 12.97 7.34 0.68
CA ILE A 149 14.37 7.04 0.35
C ILE A 149 15.26 7.61 1.46
N GLU A 150 16.07 6.74 2.05
CA GLU A 150 17.07 7.09 3.05
C GLU A 150 18.40 6.43 2.63
N GLU A 151 19.50 7.18 2.74
CA GLU A 151 20.82 6.69 2.33
C GLU A 151 21.20 5.40 3.07
N GLY A 152 21.63 4.39 2.32
CA GLY A 152 22.05 3.10 2.86
C GLY A 152 20.91 2.21 3.38
N LYS A 153 19.64 2.60 3.18
CA LYS A 153 18.47 1.82 3.60
C LYS A 153 17.61 1.38 2.42
N PRO A 154 16.87 0.26 2.54
CA PRO A 154 15.87 -0.11 1.55
C PRO A 154 14.79 0.97 1.41
N MET A 155 14.29 1.14 0.20
CA MET A 155 13.10 1.98 -0.05
C MET A 155 11.91 1.46 0.75
N ILE A 156 11.18 2.37 1.38
CA ILE A 156 9.93 2.07 2.08
C ILE A 156 8.77 2.70 1.32
N ILE A 157 7.74 1.90 1.03
CA ILE A 157 6.46 2.39 0.56
C ILE A 157 5.63 2.70 1.80
N GLU A 158 5.42 3.98 2.09
CA GLU A 158 4.65 4.40 3.26
C GLU A 158 3.28 4.91 2.81
N THR A 159 2.23 4.37 3.42
CA THR A 159 0.84 4.70 3.10
C THR A 159 0.14 5.22 4.35
N LYS A 160 -0.43 6.43 4.25
CA LYS A 160 -1.38 6.95 5.22
C LYS A 160 -2.78 6.48 4.84
N VAL A 161 -3.40 5.72 5.74
CA VAL A 161 -4.71 5.12 5.50
C VAL A 161 -5.76 5.81 6.35
N SER A 162 -6.87 6.18 5.69
CA SER A 162 -8.04 6.76 6.34
C SER A 162 -9.26 5.86 6.19
N LYS A 163 -10.09 5.80 7.23
CA LYS A 163 -11.45 5.26 7.16
C LYS A 163 -12.39 6.30 6.58
N ILE A 164 -13.26 5.89 5.68
CA ILE A 164 -14.37 6.70 5.19
C ILE A 164 -15.47 6.77 6.27
N VAL A 165 -15.91 7.98 6.60
CA VAL A 165 -16.96 8.27 7.59
C VAL A 165 -17.99 9.26 7.01
N GLY A 166 -19.21 9.29 7.53
CA GLY A 166 -20.29 10.15 7.05
C GLY A 166 -21.51 10.11 7.95
#